data_AF-A0AAT9IYP3-F1
#
_entry.id   AF-A0AAT9IYP3-F1
#
_cell.length_a   1.000
_cell.length_b   1.000
_cell.length_c   1.000
_cell.angle_alpha   90.00
_cell.angle_beta   90.00
_cell.angle_gamma   90.00
#
_symmetry.space_group_name_H-M   'P 1'
#
loop_
_entity.id
_entity.type
_entity.pdbx_description
1 polymer ?
#
loop_
_entity_poly.entity_id
_entity_poly.type
_entity_poly.pdbx_seq_one_letter_code
_entity_poly.pdbx_strand_id
1 'polypeptide(L)'
;MSSETPSPVRFILDERRFGLVSFPRPKGRTRIPLEPLQGALEATLGVRFEIKRERLFGPKILSFMYMGERVKLRLQDSGDAQIDLGAVDDDVREIILEHIRQSHDFEAG
;
A
#
# COMPACT_ATOMS: atom_id res chain seq x y z
N MET A 1 18.67 -17.88 -14.18
CA MET A 1 17.58 -16.89 -14.03
C MET A 1 17.74 -16.30 -12.65
N SER A 2 18.25 -15.07 -12.55
CA SER A 2 18.40 -14.40 -11.26
C SER A 2 17.01 -14.11 -10.73
N SER A 3 16.59 -14.84 -9.70
CA SER A 3 15.47 -14.45 -8.86
C SER A 3 15.92 -13.21 -8.09
N GLU A 4 15.80 -12.03 -8.71
CA GLU A 4 15.84 -10.79 -7.93
C GLU A 4 14.69 -10.89 -6.94
N THR A 5 15.03 -11.19 -5.68
CA THR A 5 14.10 -11.01 -4.58
C THR A 5 13.72 -9.53 -4.63
N PRO A 6 12.43 -9.18 -4.77
CA PRO A 6 12.03 -7.79 -4.84
C PRO A 6 12.58 -7.08 -3.60
N SER A 7 13.25 -5.95 -3.80
CA SER A 7 13.82 -5.19 -2.68
C SER A 7 12.70 -4.82 -1.71
N PRO A 8 12.95 -4.85 -0.38
CA PRO A 8 11.98 -4.47 0.62
C PRO A 8 11.34 -3.12 0.31
N VAL A 9 10.05 -3.02 0.58
CA VAL A 9 9.32 -1.78 0.37
C VAL A 9 9.72 -0.80 1.45
N ARG A 10 10.40 0.28 1.07
CA ARG A 10 10.72 1.39 1.97
C ARG A 10 9.55 2.35 2.04
N PHE A 11 9.07 2.60 3.25
CA PHE A 11 7.92 3.43 3.52
C PHE A 11 8.12 4.19 4.83
N ILE A 12 7.47 5.34 4.91
CA ILE A 12 7.37 6.13 6.14
C ILE A 12 5.89 6.14 6.52
N LEU A 13 5.58 5.74 7.75
CA LEU A 13 4.23 5.84 8.31
C LEU A 13 4.01 7.25 8.84
N ASP A 14 3.12 8.00 8.20
CA ASP A 14 2.63 9.26 8.75
C ASP A 14 1.39 9.01 9.63
N GLU A 15 1.60 9.02 10.95
CA GLU A 15 0.56 8.90 11.97
C GLU A 15 -0.45 10.07 11.94
N ARG A 16 -0.04 11.24 11.43
CA ARG A 16 -0.92 12.43 11.34
C ARG A 16 -1.78 12.44 10.09
N ARG A 17 -1.45 11.61 9.09
CA ARG A 17 -2.21 11.46 7.84
C ARG A 17 -2.81 10.06 7.67
N PHE A 18 -3.19 9.43 8.77
CA PHE A 18 -3.90 8.14 8.77
C PHE A 18 -3.21 7.08 7.88
N GLY A 19 -1.91 6.84 8.07
CA GLY A 19 -1.20 5.74 7.39
C GLY A 19 -0.73 6.04 5.97
N LEU A 20 -0.42 7.30 5.65
CA LEU A 20 0.21 7.69 4.39
C LEU A 20 1.59 7.03 4.27
N VAL A 21 1.68 5.97 3.46
CA VAL A 21 2.94 5.37 3.00
C VAL A 21 3.57 6.32 1.98
N SER A 22 4.63 7.03 2.35
CA SER A 22 5.41 7.84 1.40
C SER A 22 6.67 7.08 0.98
N PHE A 23 6.94 7.02 -0.33
CA PHE A 23 8.11 6.34 -0.88
C PHE A 23 9.27 7.33 -1.05
N PRO A 24 10.41 7.17 -0.36
CA PRO A 24 11.60 7.96 -0.65
C PRO A 24 12.20 7.55 -2.00
N ARG A 25 12.13 8.45 -3.00
CA ARG A 25 12.70 8.20 -4.33
C ARG A 25 14.24 8.20 -4.32
N PRO A 26 14.90 7.33 -5.10
CA PRO A 26 16.17 7.66 -5.74
C PRO A 26 15.92 8.74 -6.80
N LYS A 27 16.76 9.78 -6.87
CA LYS A 27 16.63 10.89 -7.83
C LYS A 27 16.40 10.38 -9.27
N GLY A 28 15.35 10.88 -9.94
CA GLY A 28 15.15 10.71 -11.39
C GLY A 28 14.06 9.73 -11.86
N ARG A 29 13.33 9.03 -10.98
CA ARG A 29 12.18 8.18 -11.37
C ARG A 29 10.82 8.88 -11.19
N THR A 30 9.96 8.76 -12.19
CA THR A 30 8.63 9.39 -12.29
C THR A 30 7.45 8.46 -11.97
N ARG A 31 7.67 7.14 -11.90
CA ARG A 31 6.65 6.14 -11.52
C ARG A 31 7.26 5.05 -10.64
N ILE A 32 6.53 4.64 -9.62
CA ILE A 32 6.87 3.51 -8.75
C ILE A 32 6.06 2.29 -9.21
N PRO A 33 6.69 1.13 -9.47
CA PRO A 33 5.95 -0.10 -9.71
C PRO A 33 5.18 -0.49 -8.44
N LEU A 34 3.88 -0.77 -8.59
CA LEU A 34 3.01 -1.11 -7.45
C LEU A 34 3.05 -2.59 -7.10
N GLU A 35 3.59 -3.43 -7.98
CA GLU A 35 3.63 -4.88 -7.84
C GLU A 35 4.38 -5.33 -6.57
N PRO A 36 5.55 -4.76 -6.21
CA PRO A 36 6.22 -5.11 -4.96
C PRO A 36 5.40 -4.75 -3.72
N LEU A 37 4.74 -3.60 -3.73
CA LEU A 37 3.85 -3.17 -2.63
C LEU A 37 2.63 -4.08 -2.51
N GLN A 38 2.01 -4.45 -3.63
CA GLN A 38 0.90 -5.39 -3.63
C GLN A 38 1.33 -6.72 -3.03
N GLY A 39 2.43 -7.30 -3.50
CA GLY A 39 2.94 -8.56 -2.97
C GLY A 39 3.23 -8.51 -1.47
N ALA A 40 3.88 -7.45 -1.00
CA ALA A 40 4.16 -7.25 0.42
C ALA A 40 2.87 -7.14 1.27
N LEU A 41 1.86 -6.41 0.79
CA LEU A 41 0.58 -6.28 1.49
C LEU A 41 -0.23 -7.59 1.47
N GLU A 42 -0.24 -8.30 0.34
CA GLU A 42 -0.89 -9.62 0.23
C GLU A 42 -0.26 -10.63 1.18
N ALA A 43 1.07 -10.65 1.28
CA ALA A 43 1.81 -11.53 2.20
C ALA A 43 1.60 -11.12 3.66
N THR A 44 1.72 -9.82 3.97
CA THR A 44 1.66 -9.30 5.34
C THR A 44 0.26 -9.40 5.95
N LEU A 45 -0.78 -9.13 5.15
CA LEU A 45 -2.17 -9.08 5.63
C LEU A 45 -2.99 -10.33 5.26
N GLY A 46 -2.43 -11.24 4.46
CA GLY A 46 -3.15 -12.42 3.96
C GLY A 46 -4.32 -12.06 3.03
N VAL A 47 -4.17 -11.00 2.24
CA VAL A 47 -5.22 -10.45 1.36
C VAL A 47 -4.93 -10.69 -0.12
N ARG A 48 -5.87 -10.33 -0.99
CA ARG A 48 -5.67 -10.26 -2.44
C ARG A 48 -6.14 -8.93 -2.99
N PHE A 49 -5.37 -8.36 -3.91
CA PHE A 49 -5.78 -7.15 -4.62
C PHE A 49 -6.83 -7.44 -5.68
N GLU A 50 -7.76 -6.52 -5.76
CA GLU A 50 -8.75 -6.41 -6.81
C GLU A 50 -8.58 -5.07 -7.53
N ILE A 51 -8.77 -5.08 -8.85
CA ILE A 51 -8.83 -3.87 -9.66
C ILE A 51 -10.30 -3.64 -10.03
N LYS A 52 -10.94 -2.66 -9.39
CA LYS A 52 -12.35 -2.30 -9.67
C LYS A 52 -12.47 -0.83 -10.06
N ARG A 53 -13.44 -0.54 -10.93
CA ARG A 53 -13.88 0.83 -11.18
C ARG A 53 -14.96 1.19 -10.15
N GLU A 54 -14.84 2.34 -9.51
CA GLU A 54 -15.88 2.84 -8.60
C GLU A 54 -17.15 3.31 -9.33
N ARG A 55 -17.03 3.63 -10.62
CA ARG A 55 -18.09 4.16 -11.47
C ARG A 55 -17.93 3.58 -12.87
N LEU A 56 -19.02 3.52 -13.66
CA LEU A 56 -19.02 2.90 -15.00
C LEU A 56 -17.85 3.35 -15.90
N PHE A 57 -17.41 4.61 -15.77
CA PHE A 57 -16.28 5.20 -16.50
C PHE A 57 -15.21 5.81 -15.59
N GLY A 58 -15.22 5.49 -14.31
CA GLY A 58 -14.24 6.00 -13.33
C GLY A 58 -12.87 5.34 -13.46
N PRO A 59 -11.82 5.91 -12.83
CA PRO A 59 -10.51 5.28 -12.79
C PRO A 59 -10.60 3.89 -12.16
N LYS A 60 -9.73 2.99 -12.63
CA LYS A 60 -9.51 1.71 -11.96
C LYS A 60 -8.77 1.97 -10.66
N ILE A 61 -9.27 1.41 -9.57
CA ILE A 61 -8.68 1.51 -8.25
C ILE A 61 -8.21 0.12 -7.84
N LEU A 62 -6.97 0.05 -7.35
CA LEU A 62 -6.46 -1.12 -6.64
C LEU A 62 -7.00 -1.10 -5.23
N SER A 63 -7.56 -2.20 -4.77
CA SER A 63 -8.10 -2.32 -3.42
C SER A 63 -8.06 -3.76 -2.93
N PHE A 64 -8.11 -3.96 -1.63
CA PHE A 64 -8.33 -5.26 -1.02
C PHE A 64 -9.37 -5.15 0.09
N MET A 65 -9.94 -6.29 0.48
CA MET A 65 -10.82 -6.38 1.65
C MET A 65 -9.99 -6.86 2.85
N TYR A 66 -10.13 -6.19 3.99
CA TYR A 66 -9.50 -6.62 5.24
C TYR A 66 -10.49 -6.41 6.39
N MET A 67 -10.81 -7.49 7.11
CA MET A 67 -11.78 -7.47 8.22
C MET A 67 -13.14 -6.82 7.88
N GLY A 68 -13.60 -6.95 6.63
CA GLY A 68 -14.86 -6.35 6.16
C GLY A 68 -14.72 -4.94 5.58
N GLU A 69 -13.58 -4.28 5.80
CA GLU A 69 -13.29 -2.95 5.29
C GLU A 69 -12.61 -2.99 3.92
N ARG A 70 -12.95 -2.04 3.05
CA ARG A 70 -12.30 -1.89 1.74
C ARG A 70 -11.16 -0.88 1.84
N VAL A 71 -9.94 -1.38 1.76
CA VAL A 71 -8.73 -0.55 1.74
C VAL A 71 -8.32 -0.30 0.30
N LYS A 72 -8.10 0.97 -0.04
CA LYS A 72 -7.73 1.37 -1.42
C LYS A 72 -6.26 1.75 -1.47
N LEU A 73 -5.64 1.48 -2.61
CA LEU A 73 -4.33 1.98 -2.95
C LEU A 73 -4.50 3.10 -3.99
N ARG A 74 -4.12 4.32 -3.61
CA ARG A 74 -4.22 5.52 -4.46
C ARG A 74 -2.86 5.89 -5.01
N LEU A 75 -2.79 6.13 -6.31
CA LEU A 75 -1.65 6.83 -6.91
C LEU A 75 -1.84 8.33 -6.74
N GLN A 76 -0.83 9.01 -6.21
CA GLN A 76 -0.80 10.46 -6.10
C GLN A 76 -0.26 11.10 -7.38
N ASP A 77 -0.54 12.38 -7.58
CA ASP A 77 -0.03 13.17 -8.70
C ASP A 77 1.51 13.24 -8.71
N SER A 78 2.14 13.06 -7.55
CA SER A 78 3.60 12.94 -7.41
C SER A 78 4.18 11.65 -8.01
N GLY A 79 3.33 10.68 -8.33
CA GLY A 79 3.71 9.33 -8.78
C GLY A 79 3.90 8.33 -7.64
N ASP A 80 3.66 8.73 -6.39
CA ASP A 80 3.72 7.87 -5.21
C ASP A 80 2.43 7.09 -5.01
N ALA A 81 2.49 5.97 -4.29
CA ALA A 81 1.30 5.22 -3.88
C ALA A 81 0.96 5.51 -2.41
N GLN A 82 -0.32 5.51 -2.05
CA GLN A 82 -0.80 5.66 -0.69
C GLN A 82 -1.79 4.53 -0.37
N ILE A 83 -1.62 3.89 0.79
CA ILE A 83 -2.66 3.07 1.39
C ILE A 83 -3.68 4.02 2.05
N ASP A 84 -4.90 4.04 1.53
CA ASP A 84 -5.97 4.90 2.00
C ASP A 84 -6.70 4.24 3.17
N LEU A 85 -6.31 4.63 4.39
CA LEU A 85 -6.94 4.19 5.64
C LEU A 85 -7.92 5.23 6.20
N GLY A 86 -8.18 6.33 5.47
CA GLY A 86 -8.97 7.45 6.00
C GLY A 86 -10.46 7.13 6.15
N ALA A 87 -10.95 6.08 5.49
CA ALA A 87 -12.32 5.59 5.61
C ALA A 87 -12.41 4.21 6.27
N VAL A 88 -11.29 3.69 6.77
CA VAL A 88 -11.21 2.41 7.48
C VAL A 88 -11.47 2.66 8.95
N ASP A 89 -12.25 1.79 9.57
CA ASP A 89 -12.51 1.80 11.01
C ASP A 89 -11.20 1.84 11.82
N ASP A 90 -11.23 2.55 12.96
CA ASP A 90 -10.04 2.82 13.76
C ASP A 90 -9.35 1.54 14.25
N ASP A 91 -10.11 0.54 14.69
CA ASP A 91 -9.55 -0.73 15.19
C ASP A 91 -8.90 -1.52 14.05
N VAL A 92 -9.59 -1.59 12.91
CA VAL A 92 -9.07 -2.27 11.71
C VAL A 92 -7.81 -1.58 11.19
N ARG A 93 -7.79 -0.25 11.22
CA ARG A 93 -6.64 0.56 10.85
C ARG A 93 -5.44 0.24 11.74
N GLU A 94 -5.59 0.27 13.06
CA GLU A 94 -4.51 -0.05 13.99
C GLU A 94 -3.95 -1.47 13.75
N ILE A 95 -4.82 -2.44 13.50
CA ILE A 95 -4.40 -3.81 13.20
C ILE A 95 -3.58 -3.87 11.90
N ILE A 96 -4.00 -3.20 10.83
CA ILE A 96 -3.25 -3.13 9.57
C ILE A 96 -1.87 -2.51 9.82
N LEU A 97 -1.82 -1.40 10.56
CA LEU A 97 -0.59 -0.69 10.86
C LEU A 97 0.38 -1.56 11.68
N GLU A 98 -0.13 -2.32 12.65
CA GLU A 98 0.69 -3.22 13.46
C GLU A 98 1.28 -4.36 12.63
N HIS A 99 0.50 -5.00 11.76
CA HIS A 99 1.02 -6.05 10.86
C HIS A 99 2.10 -5.51 9.93
N ILE A 100 1.91 -4.31 9.37
CA ILE A 100 2.91 -3.66 8.52
C ILE A 100 4.17 -3.34 9.31
N ARG A 101 4.05 -2.81 10.54
CA ARG A 101 5.18 -2.49 11.43
C ARG A 101 6.03 -3.71 11.78
N GLN A 102 5.40 -4.87 11.94
CA GLN A 102 6.07 -6.12 12.29
C GLN A 102 6.66 -6.86 11.07
N SER A 103 6.27 -6.46 9.85
CA SER A 103 6.65 -7.18 8.63
C SER A 103 8.07 -6.85 8.17
N HIS A 104 8.84 -7.88 7.82
CA HIS A 104 10.17 -7.74 7.24
C HIS A 104 10.16 -7.25 5.78
N ASP A 105 9.02 -7.35 5.09
CA ASP A 105 8.85 -6.82 3.73
C ASP A 105 8.84 -5.29 3.69
N PHE A 106 8.74 -4.69 4.87
CA PHE A 106 8.53 -3.29 5.15
C PHE A 106 9.70 -2.78 6.00
N GLU A 107 10.81 -2.35 5.35
CA GLU A 107 11.95 -1.76 6.07
C GLU A 107 11.58 -0.35 6.58
N ALA A 108 11.45 -0.22 7.90
CA ALA A 108 11.37 1.07 8.59
C ALA A 108 12.70 1.81 8.40
N GLY A 109 12.68 2.85 7.57
CA GLY A 109 13.85 3.69 7.29
C GLY A 109 14.25 4.58 8.45
#